data_AF-A0A6J0IGV1-F1
#
_entry.id   AF-A0A6J0IGV1-F1
#
_cell.length_a   1.000
_cell.length_b   1.000
_cell.length_c   1.000
_cell.angle_alpha   90.00
_cell.angle_beta   90.00
_cell.angle_gamma   90.00
#
_symmetry.space_group_name_H-M   'P 1'
#
loop_
_entity.id
_entity.type
_entity.pdbx_description
1 polymer ?
#
loop_
_entity_poly.entity_id
_entity_poly.type
_entity_poly.pdbx_seq_one_letter_code
_entity_poly.pdbx_strand_id
1 'polypeptide(L)'
;MDPCRQRDKMPNLSSGPIPRVTRAGRHRGYGVQELDGQKRLAGPGLPSREPVSVMVSGGPWPGRLSKMCLGYVGEQGEAQIYESHRRGPAALRELLCHGDKGPCGGGKAGAPAPRKAPQNEL
;
A
#
# COMPACT_ATOMS: atom_id res chain seq x y z
N MET A 1 -25.27 33.30 0.36
CA MET A 1 -23.80 33.52 0.36
C MET A 1 -23.18 32.19 0.74
N ASP A 2 -23.01 31.33 -0.27
CA ASP A 2 -22.58 29.93 -0.10
C ASP A 2 -21.05 29.82 -0.02
N PRO A 3 -20.50 29.26 1.07
CA PRO A 3 -19.05 29.20 1.29
C PRO A 3 -18.30 28.13 0.47
N CYS A 4 -18.93 27.52 -0.55
CA CYS A 4 -18.28 26.53 -1.42
C CYS A 4 -17.39 27.13 -2.54
N ARG A 5 -17.27 28.46 -2.62
CA ARG A 5 -16.43 29.14 -3.64
C ARG A 5 -14.94 29.23 -3.28
N GLN A 6 -14.51 28.71 -2.13
CA GLN A 6 -13.09 28.67 -1.75
C GLN A 6 -12.35 27.45 -2.35
N ARG A 7 -12.58 27.15 -3.63
CA ARG A 7 -11.90 26.06 -4.37
C ARG A 7 -10.56 26.45 -4.99
N ASP A 8 -10.06 27.66 -4.79
CA ASP A 8 -8.87 28.17 -5.51
C ASP A 8 -7.74 28.64 -4.61
N LYS A 9 -7.31 27.77 -3.69
CA LYS A 9 -5.91 27.82 -3.26
C LYS A 9 -5.43 26.42 -2.95
N MET A 10 -5.10 25.67 -4.00
CA MET A 10 -4.09 24.61 -3.87
C MET A 10 -2.84 25.30 -3.31
N PRO A 11 -2.43 25.06 -2.05
CA PRO A 11 -1.12 25.49 -1.63
C PRO A 11 -0.12 24.79 -2.53
N ASN A 12 0.83 25.54 -3.06
CA ASN A 12 1.96 25.12 -3.89
C ASN A 12 2.23 23.60 -3.75
N LEU A 13 1.98 22.81 -4.81
CA LEU A 13 2.10 21.34 -4.83
C LEU A 13 3.44 20.86 -4.22
N SER A 14 4.48 21.69 -4.28
CA SER A 14 5.78 21.43 -3.64
C SER A 14 5.74 21.27 -2.10
N SER A 15 4.64 21.59 -1.39
CA SER A 15 4.58 21.58 0.08
C SER A 15 3.40 20.79 0.68
N GLY A 16 2.66 20.04 -0.15
CA GLY A 16 1.49 19.27 0.29
C GLY A 16 1.80 18.10 1.24
N PRO A 17 0.78 17.50 1.90
CA PRO A 17 0.95 16.33 2.76
C PRO A 17 1.40 15.08 1.99
N ILE A 18 1.10 14.97 0.70
CA ILE A 18 1.43 13.82 -0.15
C ILE A 18 2.96 13.67 -0.34
N PRO A 19 3.72 14.72 -0.71
CA PRO A 19 5.18 14.70 -0.71
C PRO A 19 5.83 14.28 0.63
N ARG A 20 5.14 14.49 1.76
CA ARG A 20 5.63 14.04 3.09
C ARG A 20 5.38 12.55 3.34
N VAL A 21 4.38 11.96 2.69
CA VAL A 21 4.04 10.54 2.84
C VAL A 21 4.95 9.65 2.00
N THR A 22 5.50 10.17 0.91
CA THR A 22 6.42 9.42 0.02
C THR A 22 7.86 9.33 0.54
N ARG A 23 8.18 9.96 1.67
CA ARG A 23 9.54 9.97 2.24
C ARG A 23 9.92 8.60 2.82
N ALA A 24 11.09 8.09 2.45
CA ALA A 24 11.61 6.78 2.87
C ALA A 24 11.58 6.50 4.38
N GLY A 25 11.80 7.51 5.22
CA GLY A 25 11.73 7.34 6.67
C GLY A 25 10.35 6.88 7.20
N ARG A 26 9.25 7.12 6.46
CA ARG A 26 7.89 6.75 6.85
C ARG A 26 7.59 5.25 6.67
N HIS A 27 8.37 4.57 5.84
CA HIS A 27 8.12 3.16 5.48
C HIS A 27 8.91 2.15 6.30
N ARG A 28 9.59 2.58 7.39
CA ARG A 28 10.39 1.70 8.25
C ARG A 28 9.59 0.62 8.98
N GLY A 29 8.30 0.88 9.25
CA GLY A 29 7.39 -0.07 9.88
C GLY A 29 6.82 -1.14 8.94
N TYR A 30 7.24 -1.15 7.68
CA TYR A 30 6.84 -2.15 6.70
C TYR A 30 7.98 -3.13 6.43
N GLY A 31 7.62 -4.37 6.13
CA GLY A 31 8.56 -5.44 5.85
C GLY A 31 7.88 -6.61 5.18
N VAL A 32 8.62 -7.72 5.08
CA VAL A 32 8.08 -8.97 4.55
C VAL A 32 8.01 -10.02 5.65
N GLN A 33 6.91 -10.75 5.64
CA GLN A 33 6.62 -11.87 6.50
C GLN A 33 6.33 -13.09 5.64
N GLU A 34 6.75 -14.27 6.11
CA GLU A 34 6.37 -15.53 5.48
C GLU A 34 5.08 -16.04 6.12
N LEU A 35 4.07 -16.27 5.29
CA LEU A 35 2.77 -16.83 5.68
C LEU A 35 2.47 -18.00 4.75
N ASP A 36 2.26 -19.19 5.29
CA ASP A 36 2.01 -20.42 4.52
C ASP A 36 3.08 -20.70 3.45
N GLY A 37 4.35 -20.41 3.76
CA GLY A 37 5.48 -20.54 2.82
C GLY A 37 5.52 -19.48 1.72
N GLN A 38 4.67 -18.44 1.79
CA GLN A 38 4.64 -17.33 0.84
C GLN A 38 5.06 -16.02 1.49
N LYS A 39 5.94 -15.28 0.80
CA LYS A 39 6.36 -13.95 1.23
C LYS A 39 5.26 -12.93 0.97
N ARG A 40 4.77 -12.30 2.04
CA ARG A 40 3.73 -11.27 2.03
C ARG A 40 4.25 -9.98 2.64
N LEU A 41 3.80 -8.84 2.11
CA LEU A 41 4.09 -7.54 2.72
C LEU A 41 3.28 -7.40 4.01
N ALA A 42 3.93 -6.98 5.08
CA ALA A 42 3.32 -6.73 6.39
C ALA A 42 3.65 -5.32 6.88
N GLY A 43 2.78 -4.77 7.73
CA GLY A 43 2.92 -3.43 8.29
C GLY A 43 1.59 -2.78 8.66
N PRO A 44 1.62 -1.53 9.15
CA PRO A 44 0.42 -0.81 9.59
C PRO A 44 -0.66 -0.72 8.49
N GLY A 45 -1.91 -0.98 8.86
CA GLY A 45 -3.05 -0.90 7.93
C GLY A 45 -3.18 -2.06 6.94
N LEU A 46 -2.24 -3.01 6.94
CA LEU A 46 -2.39 -4.29 6.24
C LEU A 46 -2.98 -5.33 7.21
N PRO A 47 -3.83 -6.26 6.72
CA PRO A 47 -4.36 -7.32 7.56
C PRO A 47 -3.21 -8.23 8.04
N SER A 48 -3.02 -8.31 9.37
CA SER A 48 -2.13 -9.29 9.96
C SER A 48 -2.85 -10.63 10.03
N ARG A 49 -2.29 -11.67 9.39
CA ARG A 49 -2.93 -12.99 9.32
C ARG A 49 -2.51 -13.92 10.46
N GLU A 50 -1.40 -13.62 11.13
CA GLU A 50 -0.94 -14.34 12.31
C GLU A 50 -0.62 -13.40 13.48
N PRO A 51 -0.91 -13.80 14.72
CA PRO A 51 -0.60 -13.01 15.92
C PRO A 51 0.89 -13.02 16.27
N VAL A 52 1.66 -14.04 15.84
CA VAL A 52 3.09 -14.19 16.14
C VAL A 52 3.83 -14.63 14.89
N SER A 53 4.44 -13.69 14.19
CA SER A 53 5.32 -14.01 13.07
C SER A 53 6.40 -12.95 12.90
N VAL A 54 7.61 -13.40 12.54
CA VAL A 54 8.77 -12.54 12.40
C VAL A 54 8.68 -11.78 11.08
N MET A 55 8.60 -10.45 11.15
CA MET A 55 8.66 -9.58 9.98
C MET A 55 10.09 -9.08 9.79
N VAL A 56 10.64 -9.28 8.59
CA VAL A 56 11.91 -8.70 8.19
C VAL A 56 11.65 -7.29 7.67
N SER A 57 11.91 -6.30 8.54
CA SER A 57 11.82 -4.86 8.21
C SER A 57 13.19 -4.29 7.83
N GLY A 58 13.19 -3.09 7.23
CA GLY A 58 14.43 -2.42 6.80
C GLY A 58 15.00 -2.96 5.49
N GLY A 59 16.32 -2.84 5.30
CA GLY A 59 16.99 -3.21 4.04
C GLY A 59 16.43 -2.42 2.82
N PRO A 60 16.11 -3.08 1.69
CA PRO A 60 15.64 -2.38 0.49
C PRO A 60 14.16 -1.94 0.57
N TRP A 61 13.39 -2.43 1.55
CA TRP A 61 11.93 -2.22 1.60
C TRP A 61 11.52 -0.75 1.73
N PRO A 62 12.12 0.08 2.62
CA PRO A 62 11.77 1.49 2.68
C PRO A 62 12.01 2.23 1.35
N GLY A 63 13.11 1.91 0.65
CA GLY A 63 13.42 2.48 -0.66
C GLY A 63 12.43 2.03 -1.75
N ARG A 64 12.08 0.74 -1.79
CA ARG A 64 11.09 0.19 -2.73
C ARG A 64 9.71 0.83 -2.55
N LEU A 65 9.25 0.94 -1.31
CA LEU A 65 7.95 1.55 -1.00
C LEU A 65 7.93 3.04 -1.32
N SER A 66 9.02 3.76 -1.05
CA SER A 66 9.13 5.17 -1.46
C SER A 66 9.03 5.34 -2.96
N LYS A 67 9.76 4.52 -3.72
CA LYS A 67 9.74 4.55 -5.19
C LYS A 67 8.35 4.24 -5.74
N MET A 68 7.68 3.23 -5.17
CA MET A 68 6.30 2.90 -5.54
C MET A 68 5.33 4.04 -5.25
N CYS A 69 5.41 4.65 -4.05
CA CYS A 69 4.59 5.81 -3.70
C CYS A 69 4.82 7.00 -4.65
N LEU A 70 6.07 7.29 -5.00
CA LEU A 70 6.39 8.33 -5.99
C LEU A 70 5.85 7.98 -7.39
N GLY A 71 5.87 6.69 -7.76
CA GLY A 71 5.25 6.20 -8.99
C GLY A 71 3.76 6.54 -9.06
N TYR A 72 2.98 6.21 -8.03
CA TYR A 72 1.56 6.56 -7.96
C TYR A 72 1.31 8.07 -8.03
N VAL A 73 2.13 8.87 -7.33
CA VAL A 73 2.02 10.33 -7.41
C VAL A 73 2.30 10.84 -8.82
N GLY A 74 3.28 10.26 -9.51
CA GLY A 74 3.60 10.62 -10.90
C GLY A 74 2.53 10.19 -11.90
N GLU A 75 1.90 9.03 -11.70
CA GLU A 75 0.90 8.46 -12.61
C GLU A 75 -0.49 9.10 -12.45
N GLN A 76 -0.97 9.29 -11.22
CA GLN A 76 -2.32 9.80 -10.94
C GLN A 76 -2.32 11.32 -10.66
N GLY A 77 -1.19 11.87 -10.23
CA GLY A 77 -1.08 13.26 -9.82
C GLY A 77 -1.58 13.51 -8.39
N GLU A 78 -0.96 14.47 -7.71
CA GLU A 78 -1.26 14.78 -6.31
C GLU A 78 -2.70 15.25 -6.08
N ALA A 79 -3.26 16.03 -7.02
CA ALA A 79 -4.61 16.55 -6.92
C ALA A 79 -5.66 15.42 -6.92
N GLN A 80 -5.55 14.45 -7.83
CA GLN A 80 -6.49 13.34 -7.95
C GLN A 80 -6.40 12.41 -6.72
N ILE A 81 -5.19 12.15 -6.23
CA ILE A 81 -4.96 11.39 -5.01
C ILE A 81 -5.61 12.10 -3.81
N TYR A 82 -5.45 13.42 -3.69
CA TYR A 82 -6.04 14.19 -2.60
C TYR A 82 -7.57 14.23 -2.66
N GLU A 83 -8.16 14.42 -3.85
CA GLU A 83 -9.61 14.36 -4.05
C GLU A 83 -10.18 13.00 -3.67
N SER A 84 -9.51 11.91 -4.07
CA SER A 84 -9.93 10.55 -3.73
C SER A 84 -9.79 10.26 -2.23
N HIS A 85 -8.71 10.75 -1.59
CA HIS A 85 -8.58 10.69 -0.14
C HIS A 85 -9.74 11.41 0.55
N ARG A 86 -10.16 12.60 0.08
CA ARG A 86 -11.27 13.34 0.69
C ARG A 86 -12.60 12.58 0.63
N ARG A 87 -12.77 11.70 -0.35
CA ARG A 87 -13.94 10.81 -0.49
C ARG A 87 -13.87 9.57 0.40
N GLY A 88 -12.69 9.27 0.95
CA GLY A 88 -12.46 8.21 1.93
C GLY A 88 -11.44 7.15 1.50
N PRO A 89 -11.04 6.26 2.43
CA PRO A 89 -10.00 5.26 2.19
C PRO A 89 -10.37 4.24 1.09
N ALA A 90 -11.65 3.91 0.95
CA ALA A 90 -12.13 3.00 -0.10
C ALA A 90 -11.96 3.61 -1.50
N ALA A 91 -12.32 4.88 -1.68
CA ALA A 91 -12.17 5.58 -2.96
C ALA A 91 -10.69 5.74 -3.35
N LEU A 92 -9.82 6.03 -2.37
CA LEU A 92 -8.38 6.07 -2.61
C LEU A 92 -7.81 4.71 -2.99
N ARG A 93 -8.26 3.64 -2.32
CA ARG A 93 -7.88 2.26 -2.69
C ARG A 93 -8.35 1.92 -4.09
N GLU A 94 -9.56 2.29 -4.47
CA GLU A 94 -10.06 2.05 -5.82
C GLU A 94 -9.15 2.69 -6.88
N LEU A 95 -8.82 3.97 -6.71
CA LEU A 95 -7.93 4.70 -7.61
C LEU A 95 -6.55 4.03 -7.76
N LEU A 96 -5.92 3.66 -6.64
CA LEU A 96 -4.51 3.21 -6.64
C LEU A 96 -4.33 1.70 -6.87
N CYS A 97 -5.32 0.89 -6.48
CA CYS A 97 -5.24 -0.57 -6.37
C CYS A 97 -6.02 -1.24 -7.51
N HIS A 98 -7.19 -0.71 -7.86
CA HIS A 98 -8.16 -1.35 -8.75
C HIS A 98 -8.43 -0.56 -10.06
N GLY A 99 -7.80 0.60 -10.26
CA GLY A 99 -7.84 1.32 -11.54
C GLY A 99 -7.30 0.51 -12.71
N ASP A 100 -7.32 1.08 -13.92
CA ASP A 100 -7.01 0.37 -15.18
C ASP A 100 -5.67 -0.38 -15.23
N LYS A 101 -4.68 0.02 -14.41
CA LYS A 101 -3.37 -0.65 -14.24
C LYS A 101 -3.08 -1.05 -12.79
N GLY A 102 -4.13 -1.18 -11.99
CA GLY A 102 -4.04 -1.38 -10.56
C GLY A 102 -3.45 -2.74 -10.19
N PRO A 103 -2.54 -2.81 -9.20
CA PRO A 103 -1.90 -4.07 -8.80
C PRO A 103 -2.85 -5.09 -8.13
N CYS A 104 -4.12 -4.73 -7.92
CA CYS A 104 -5.09 -5.53 -7.18
C CYS A 104 -6.15 -6.18 -8.10
N GLY A 105 -6.02 -6.00 -9.42
CA GLY A 105 -6.82 -6.69 -10.42
C GLY A 105 -6.40 -8.16 -10.57
N GLY A 106 -7.08 -9.07 -9.85
CA GLY A 106 -7.16 -10.49 -10.24
C GLY A 106 -5.97 -11.38 -9.87
N GLY A 107 -5.73 -11.59 -8.57
CA GLY A 107 -5.01 -12.77 -8.09
C GLY A 107 -5.83 -13.40 -6.98
N LYS A 108 -6.38 -14.60 -7.21
CA LYS A 108 -7.11 -15.37 -6.18
C LYS A 108 -6.29 -15.38 -4.89
N ALA A 109 -6.90 -14.94 -3.78
CA ALA A 109 -6.42 -15.30 -2.46
C ALA A 109 -6.13 -16.80 -2.46
N GLY A 110 -4.88 -17.16 -2.15
CA GLY A 110 -4.29 -18.44 -2.52
C GLY A 110 -5.20 -19.63 -2.21
N ALA A 111 -5.36 -20.51 -3.20
CA ALA A 111 -5.67 -21.89 -2.88
C ALA A 111 -4.54 -22.39 -1.96
N PRO A 112 -4.85 -22.93 -0.77
CA PRO A 112 -3.81 -23.49 0.08
C PRO A 112 -3.12 -24.61 -0.70
N ALA A 113 -1.79 -24.58 -0.75
CA ALA A 113 -1.02 -25.68 -1.31
C ALA A 113 -1.44 -26.99 -0.60
N PRO A 114 -1.63 -28.11 -1.32
CA PRO A 114 -1.91 -29.37 -0.67
C PRO A 114 -0.76 -29.69 0.28
N ARG A 115 -1.10 -29.86 1.56
CA ARG A 115 -0.16 -30.28 2.61
C ARG A 115 0.45 -31.59 2.15
N LYS A 116 1.75 -31.62 1.85
CA LYS A 116 2.46 -32.90 1.70
C LYS A 116 2.40 -33.59 3.07
N ALA A 117 1.77 -34.76 3.11
CA ALA A 117 1.77 -35.62 4.28
C ALA A 117 3.22 -35.97 4.67
N PRO A 118 3.54 -36.14 5.96
CA PRO A 118 4.83 -36.68 6.36
C PRO A 118 4.87 -38.13 5.92
N GLN A 119 5.63 -38.43 4.88
CA GLN A 119 5.95 -39.79 4.51
C GLN A 119 7.17 -40.21 5.33
N ASN A 120 6.92 -40.79 6.49
CA ASN A 120 7.92 -41.60 7.18
C ASN A 120 7.23 -42.56 8.16
N GLU A 121 6.97 -43.80 7.72
CA GLU A 121 7.00 -45.12 8.41
C GLU A 121 6.86 -46.13 7.23
N LEU A 122 7.66 -47.17 6.96
CA LEU A 122 8.58 -48.05 7.69
C LEU A 122 9.60 -48.63 6.67
#